data_AF-A0A519FV96-F1
#
_entry.id   AF-A0A519FV96-F1
#
_cell.length_a   1.000
_cell.length_b   1.000
_cell.length_c   1.000
_cell.angle_alpha   90.00
_cell.angle_beta   90.00
_cell.angle_gamma   90.00
#
_symmetry.space_group_name_H-M   'P 1'
#
loop_
_entity.id
_entity.type
_entity.pdbx_description
1 polymer ?
#
loop_
_entity_poly.entity_id
_entity_poly.type
_entity_poly.pdbx_seq_one_letter_code
_entity_poly.pdbx_strand_id
1 'polypeptide(L)'
;LEQQDRSRWDQLLIRRGLAALQQAEILAARGAPVGRYYLQAAIASQHARAATPADTDWKRIATLYDVLAQAAPGPVVEVNRAVAHGRAFDPGAGLAVLEDLSPDVLGDSPLIPSVHGDLLERAGQHAGAAEMFAEAARRTRNEGERSLLERRAEENRAAVSKSG
;
A
#
# COMPACT_ATOMS: atom_id res chain seq x y z
N LEU A 1 -4.51 4.22 5.72
CA LEU A 1 -3.71 4.55 6.93
C LEU A 1 -3.57 6.04 7.18
N GLU A 2 -3.67 6.89 6.15
CA GLU A 2 -3.44 8.35 6.29
C GLU A 2 -4.60 9.09 6.93
N GLN A 3 -5.83 8.61 6.72
CA GLN A 3 -7.05 9.20 7.29
C GLN A 3 -7.42 8.60 8.65
N GLN A 4 -6.59 7.72 9.19
CA GLN A 4 -6.85 7.11 10.50
C GLN A 4 -6.25 7.94 11.61
N ASP A 5 -7.05 8.19 12.65
CA ASP A 5 -6.57 8.75 13.90
C ASP A 5 -5.82 7.67 14.70
N ARG A 6 -4.48 7.71 14.65
CA ARG A 6 -3.60 6.75 15.32
C ARG A 6 -3.59 6.90 16.83
N SER A 7 -4.05 8.03 17.38
CA SER A 7 -4.18 8.20 18.84
C SER A 7 -5.20 7.24 19.44
N ARG A 8 -6.16 6.76 18.63
CA ARG A 8 -7.20 5.81 19.02
C ARG A 8 -6.75 4.35 18.96
N TRP A 9 -5.54 4.07 18.48
CA TRP A 9 -5.05 2.70 18.41
C TRP A 9 -4.72 2.17 19.81
N ASP A 10 -5.01 0.90 20.05
CA ASP A 10 -4.75 0.25 21.33
C ASP A 10 -3.24 0.13 21.58
N GLN A 11 -2.75 1.00 22.45
CA GLN A 11 -1.33 1.09 22.79
C GLN A 11 -0.82 -0.17 23.52
N LEU A 12 -1.68 -0.89 24.22
CA LEU A 12 -1.29 -2.16 24.86
C LEU A 12 -1.07 -3.24 23.80
N LEU A 13 -1.96 -3.35 22.82
CA LEU A 13 -1.81 -4.30 21.71
C LEU A 13 -0.60 -3.98 20.85
N ILE A 14 -0.33 -2.70 20.56
CA ILE A 14 0.88 -2.27 19.84
C ILE A 14 2.13 -2.72 20.59
N ARG A 15 2.24 -2.41 21.89
CA ARG A 15 3.41 -2.82 22.70
C ARG A 15 3.61 -4.33 22.72
N ARG A 16 2.53 -5.11 22.85
CA ARG A 16 2.59 -6.58 22.82
C ARG A 16 3.06 -7.09 21.46
N GLY A 17 2.53 -6.55 20.36
CA GLY A 17 2.95 -6.90 19.00
C GLY A 17 4.43 -6.59 18.75
N LEU A 18 4.91 -5.42 19.18
CA LEU A 18 6.31 -5.03 19.06
C LEU A 18 7.24 -5.92 19.90
N ALA A 19 6.83 -6.30 21.12
CA ALA A 19 7.59 -7.22 21.95
C ALA A 19 7.68 -8.62 21.32
N ALA A 20 6.59 -9.13 20.76
CA ALA A 20 6.58 -10.41 20.05
C ALA A 20 7.49 -10.38 18.81
N LEU A 21 7.46 -9.28 18.04
CA LEU A 21 8.34 -9.09 16.89
C LEU A 21 9.81 -9.06 17.32
N GLN A 22 10.15 -8.34 18.40
CA GLN A 22 11.51 -8.31 18.94
C GLN A 22 12.00 -9.69 19.35
N GLN A 23 11.14 -10.52 19.95
CA GLN A 23 11.50 -11.92 20.26
C GLN A 23 11.77 -12.72 18.98
N ALA A 24 10.96 -12.55 17.94
CA ALA A 24 11.19 -13.20 16.66
C ALA A 24 12.52 -12.74 16.01
N GLU A 25 12.87 -11.46 16.10
CA GLU A 25 14.16 -10.91 15.65
C GLU A 25 15.35 -11.57 16.37
N ILE A 26 15.26 -11.72 17.69
CA ILE A 26 16.30 -12.38 18.50
C ILE A 26 16.46 -13.84 18.10
N LEU A 27 15.37 -14.55 17.86
CA LEU A 27 15.40 -15.94 17.39
C LEU A 27 16.01 -16.04 15.98
N ALA A 28 15.65 -15.12 15.08
CA ALA A 28 16.21 -15.06 13.73
C ALA A 28 17.73 -14.85 13.76
N ALA A 29 18.21 -13.94 14.61
CA ALA A 29 19.63 -13.68 14.79
C ALA A 29 20.41 -14.89 15.32
N ARG A 30 19.72 -15.86 15.93
CA ARG A 30 20.28 -17.15 16.39
C ARG A 30 20.13 -18.28 15.37
N GLY A 31 19.73 -17.97 14.14
CA GLY A 31 19.59 -18.92 13.04
C GLY A 31 18.23 -19.60 12.96
N ALA A 32 17.23 -19.18 13.76
CA ALA A 32 15.87 -19.68 13.58
C ALA A 32 15.27 -19.12 12.28
N PRO A 33 14.68 -19.95 11.40
CA PRO A 33 14.06 -19.46 10.19
C PRO A 33 12.83 -18.62 10.52
N VAL A 34 12.70 -17.46 9.87
CA VAL A 34 11.52 -16.60 9.95
C VAL A 34 10.79 -16.60 8.61
N GLY A 35 9.46 -16.78 8.65
CA GLY A 35 8.63 -16.89 7.45
C GLY A 35 7.86 -15.61 7.10
N ARG A 36 6.94 -15.70 6.14
CA ARG A 36 6.10 -14.58 5.66
C ARG A 36 5.46 -13.73 6.78
N TYR A 37 5.04 -14.35 7.88
CA TYR A 37 4.38 -13.63 8.98
C TYR A 37 5.32 -12.71 9.75
N TYR A 38 6.60 -13.06 9.83
CA TYR A 38 7.61 -12.16 10.41
C TYR A 38 7.78 -10.91 9.54
N LEU A 39 7.87 -11.07 8.21
CA LEU A 39 7.98 -9.93 7.30
C LEU A 39 6.71 -9.06 7.31
N GLN A 40 5.54 -9.68 7.34
CA GLN A 40 4.27 -8.95 7.49
C GLN A 40 4.19 -8.20 8.82
N ALA A 41 4.63 -8.81 9.93
CA ALA A 41 4.71 -8.16 11.23
C ALA A 41 5.73 -7.00 11.23
N ALA A 42 6.87 -7.18 10.57
CA ALA A 42 7.87 -6.13 10.40
C ALA A 42 7.31 -4.94 9.62
N ILE A 43 6.56 -5.16 8.53
CA ILE A 43 5.87 -4.12 7.77
C ILE A 43 4.84 -3.40 8.64
N ALA A 44 3.97 -4.15 9.31
CA ALA A 44 2.95 -3.59 10.20
C ALA A 44 3.58 -2.76 11.34
N SER A 45 4.73 -3.18 11.85
CA SER A 45 5.45 -2.46 12.91
C SER A 45 5.92 -1.07 12.48
N GLN A 46 6.24 -0.86 11.20
CA GLN A 46 6.65 0.45 10.69
C GLN A 46 5.49 1.44 10.78
N HIS A 47 4.26 0.98 10.47
CA HIS A 47 3.06 1.79 10.68
C HIS A 47 2.76 2.02 12.17
N ALA A 48 2.90 0.98 12.99
CA ALA A 48 2.60 1.03 14.43
C ALA A 48 3.55 1.92 15.22
N ARG A 49 4.81 2.06 14.79
CA ARG A 49 5.81 2.92 15.44
C ARG A 49 5.66 4.39 15.08
N ALA A 50 5.07 4.70 13.93
CA ALA A 50 4.95 6.05 13.42
C ALA A 50 3.79 6.80 14.10
N ALA A 51 4.11 7.89 14.80
CA ALA A 51 3.14 8.70 15.53
C ALA A 51 2.12 9.34 14.58
N THR A 52 2.59 9.85 13.45
CA THR A 52 1.74 10.36 12.36
C THR A 52 1.91 9.52 11.08
N PRO A 53 0.97 9.61 10.13
CA PRO A 53 1.15 9.01 8.81
C PRO A 53 2.44 9.43 8.11
N ALA A 54 2.85 10.69 8.25
CA ALA A 54 4.06 11.24 7.64
C ALA A 54 5.35 10.61 8.22
N ASP A 55 5.33 10.18 9.49
CA ASP A 55 6.49 9.54 10.14
C ASP A 55 6.68 8.06 9.74
N THR A 56 5.82 7.52 8.86
CA THR A 56 5.92 6.13 8.42
C THR A 56 7.19 5.93 7.60
N ASP A 57 8.06 5.02 8.01
CA ASP A 57 9.27 4.68 7.27
C ASP A 57 8.94 3.83 6.02
N TRP A 58 8.55 4.53 4.96
CA TRP A 58 8.20 3.92 3.69
C TRP A 58 9.39 3.25 3.00
N LYS A 59 10.62 3.77 3.19
CA LYS A 59 11.84 3.14 2.63
C LYS A 59 12.04 1.76 3.25
N ARG A 60 11.89 1.64 4.57
CA ARG A 60 11.95 0.34 5.26
C ARG A 60 10.84 -0.58 4.81
N ILE A 61 9.61 -0.09 4.64
CA ILE A 61 8.48 -0.88 4.13
C ILE A 61 8.76 -1.39 2.71
N ALA A 62 9.30 -0.57 1.82
CA ALA A 62 9.64 -0.98 0.45
C ALA A 62 10.67 -2.12 0.46
N THR A 63 11.76 -1.99 1.22
CA THR A 63 12.75 -3.08 1.38
C THR A 63 12.13 -4.35 1.94
N LEU A 64 11.21 -4.25 2.92
CA LEU A 64 10.54 -5.42 3.48
C LEU A 64 9.61 -6.09 2.46
N TYR A 65 8.94 -5.31 1.60
CA TYR A 65 8.15 -5.86 0.49
C TYR A 65 9.03 -6.49 -0.59
N ASP A 66 10.20 -5.95 -0.91
CA ASP A 66 11.16 -6.58 -1.83
C ASP A 66 11.58 -7.97 -1.33
N VAL A 67 11.83 -8.09 -0.03
CA VAL A 67 12.16 -9.39 0.60
C VAL A 67 10.94 -10.30 0.64
N LEU A 68 9.75 -9.78 0.96
CA LEU A 68 8.52 -10.57 1.02
C LEU A 68 8.10 -11.11 -0.35
N ALA A 69 8.25 -10.31 -1.41
CA ALA A 69 8.01 -10.73 -2.79
C ALA A 69 8.86 -11.95 -3.18
N GLN A 70 10.12 -11.99 -2.76
CA GLN A 70 11.00 -13.14 -3.00
C GLN A 70 10.65 -14.34 -2.12
N ALA A 71 10.37 -14.11 -0.83
CA ALA A 71 10.17 -15.18 0.15
C ALA A 71 8.77 -15.82 0.07
N ALA A 72 7.76 -15.07 -0.35
CA ALA A 72 6.38 -15.52 -0.48
C ALA A 72 5.69 -14.73 -1.62
N PRO A 73 5.99 -15.07 -2.89
CA PRO A 73 5.42 -14.38 -4.04
C PRO A 73 3.89 -14.44 -4.04
N GLY A 74 3.28 -13.36 -4.51
CA GLY A 74 1.83 -13.32 -4.70
C GLY A 74 1.35 -11.98 -5.23
N PRO A 75 0.26 -11.95 -6.01
CA PRO A 75 -0.17 -10.73 -6.69
C PRO A 75 -0.50 -9.58 -5.73
N VAL A 76 -1.11 -9.89 -4.58
CA VAL A 76 -1.38 -8.87 -3.55
C VAL A 76 -0.09 -8.33 -2.92
N VAL A 77 0.95 -9.17 -2.80
CA VAL A 77 2.26 -8.74 -2.29
C VAL A 77 2.90 -7.76 -3.28
N GLU A 78 2.87 -8.07 -4.57
CA GLU A 78 3.43 -7.19 -5.60
C GLU A 78 2.68 -5.86 -5.72
N VAL A 79 1.34 -5.86 -5.67
CA VAL A 79 0.58 -4.61 -5.70
C VAL A 79 0.89 -3.76 -4.46
N ASN A 80 1.03 -4.36 -3.28
CA ASN A 80 1.44 -3.62 -2.09
C ASN A 80 2.90 -3.15 -2.15
N ARG A 81 3.78 -3.89 -2.84
CA ARG A 81 5.16 -3.49 -3.14
C ARG A 81 5.17 -2.25 -4.03
N ALA A 82 4.34 -2.20 -5.06
CA ALA A 82 4.17 -1.00 -5.90
C ALA A 82 3.77 0.23 -5.07
N VAL A 83 2.80 0.08 -4.16
CA VAL A 83 2.43 1.16 -3.22
C VAL A 83 3.63 1.59 -2.37
N ALA A 84 4.38 0.64 -1.80
CA ALA A 84 5.51 0.93 -0.94
C ALA A 84 6.62 1.71 -1.67
N HIS A 85 6.97 1.30 -2.89
CA HIS A 85 7.94 2.00 -3.74
C HIS A 85 7.46 3.39 -4.13
N GLY A 86 6.18 3.52 -4.52
CA GLY A 86 5.52 4.78 -4.82
C GLY A 86 5.58 5.81 -3.70
N ARG A 87 5.56 5.33 -2.46
CA ARG A 87 5.63 6.15 -1.24
C ARG A 87 7.06 6.43 -0.78
N ALA A 88 7.98 5.51 -1.00
CA ALA A 88 9.35 5.57 -0.52
C ALA A 88 10.24 6.48 -1.37
N PHE A 89 9.99 6.51 -2.69
CA PHE A 89 10.84 7.17 -3.67
C PHE A 89 10.05 8.25 -4.41
N ASP A 90 9.16 7.83 -5.29
CA ASP A 90 8.27 8.68 -6.06
C ASP A 90 7.18 7.82 -6.72
N PRO A 91 6.09 8.43 -7.22
CA PRO A 91 5.01 7.67 -7.86
C PRO A 91 5.45 6.83 -9.07
N GLY A 92 6.47 7.27 -9.82
CA GLY A 92 7.01 6.55 -10.97
C GLY A 92 7.66 5.23 -10.57
N ALA A 93 8.38 5.19 -9.45
CA ALA A 93 8.93 3.95 -8.90
C ALA A 93 7.84 2.92 -8.59
N GLY A 94 6.68 3.38 -8.09
CA GLY A 94 5.53 2.50 -7.86
C GLY A 94 4.87 2.02 -9.16
N LEU A 95 4.73 2.90 -10.15
CA LEU A 95 4.17 2.57 -11.46
C LEU A 95 5.01 1.53 -12.18
N ALA A 96 6.34 1.68 -12.17
CA ALA A 96 7.25 0.70 -12.77
C ALA A 96 7.08 -0.70 -12.18
N VAL A 97 6.92 -0.82 -10.86
CA VAL A 97 6.63 -2.12 -10.21
C VAL A 97 5.27 -2.67 -10.63
N LEU A 98 4.26 -1.81 -10.82
CA LEU A 98 2.92 -2.21 -11.20
C LEU A 98 2.85 -2.66 -12.67
N GLU A 99 3.63 -2.04 -13.56
CA GLU A 99 3.73 -2.36 -14.99
C GLU A 99 4.31 -3.77 -15.25
N ASP A 100 5.16 -4.26 -14.35
CA ASP A 100 5.72 -5.62 -14.42
C ASP A 100 4.67 -6.72 -14.12
N LEU A 101 3.48 -6.35 -13.65
CA LEU A 101 2.42 -7.32 -13.31
C LEU A 101 1.55 -7.66 -14.53
N SER A 102 1.22 -8.95 -14.63
CA SER A 102 0.25 -9.39 -15.64
C SER A 102 -1.11 -8.71 -15.41
N PRO A 103 -1.75 -8.14 -16.44
CA PRO A 103 -3.02 -7.42 -16.31
C PRO A 103 -4.16 -8.24 -15.69
N ASP A 104 -4.09 -9.57 -15.80
CA ASP A 104 -5.06 -10.55 -15.34
C ASP A 104 -4.70 -11.21 -13.99
N VAL A 105 -3.57 -10.85 -13.37
CA VAL A 105 -3.04 -11.54 -12.18
C VAL A 105 -3.99 -11.50 -10.97
N LEU A 106 -4.92 -10.54 -10.94
CA LEU A 106 -6.00 -10.43 -9.95
C LEU A 106 -7.41 -10.43 -10.58
N GLY A 107 -7.55 -10.77 -11.86
CA GLY A 107 -8.81 -10.74 -12.60
C GLY A 107 -9.55 -9.40 -12.44
N ASP A 108 -10.84 -9.48 -12.08
CA ASP A 108 -11.71 -8.31 -11.89
C ASP A 108 -11.55 -7.61 -10.54
N SER A 109 -10.43 -7.82 -9.83
CA SER A 109 -10.19 -7.13 -8.56
C SER A 109 -10.12 -5.60 -8.78
N PRO A 110 -10.73 -4.79 -7.88
CA PRO A 110 -10.58 -3.33 -7.91
C PRO A 110 -9.19 -2.88 -7.45
N LEU A 111 -8.35 -3.78 -6.89
CA LEU A 111 -7.09 -3.41 -6.24
C LEU A 111 -6.07 -2.78 -7.19
N ILE A 112 -5.81 -3.41 -8.34
CA ILE A 112 -4.86 -2.89 -9.34
C ILE A 112 -5.28 -1.51 -9.85
N PRO A 113 -6.50 -1.31 -10.38
CA PRO A 113 -6.91 0.03 -10.83
C PRO A 113 -6.96 1.05 -9.68
N SER A 114 -7.25 0.63 -8.44
CA SER A 114 -7.19 1.53 -7.27
C SER A 114 -5.77 2.04 -7.00
N VAL A 115 -4.78 1.14 -7.00
CA VAL A 115 -3.38 1.49 -6.78
C VAL A 115 -2.82 2.29 -7.96
N HIS A 116 -3.14 1.90 -9.19
CA HIS A 116 -2.74 2.64 -10.38
C HIS A 116 -3.27 4.08 -10.34
N GLY A 117 -4.56 4.26 -10.01
CA GLY A 117 -5.16 5.58 -9.84
C GLY A 117 -4.47 6.41 -8.74
N ASP A 118 -4.15 5.81 -7.59
CA ASP A 118 -3.44 6.50 -6.49
C ASP A 118 -2.05 6.99 -6.92
N LEU A 119 -1.30 6.17 -7.65
CA LEU A 119 0.03 6.55 -8.14
C LEU A 119 -0.05 7.64 -9.21
N LEU A 120 -0.99 7.54 -10.16
CA LEU A 120 -1.21 8.57 -11.19
C LEU A 120 -1.64 9.91 -10.58
N GLU A 121 -2.54 9.89 -9.60
CA GLU A 121 -2.98 11.09 -8.89
C GLU A 121 -1.78 11.78 -8.20
N ARG A 122 -0.93 11.01 -7.52
CA ARG A 122 0.28 11.52 -6.87
C ARG A 122 1.31 12.05 -7.88
N ALA A 123 1.34 11.50 -9.08
CA ALA A 123 2.17 11.99 -10.18
C ALA A 123 1.60 13.25 -10.86
N GLY A 124 0.43 13.73 -10.44
CA GLY A 124 -0.29 14.85 -11.09
C GLY A 124 -0.96 14.47 -12.41
N GLN A 125 -1.02 13.17 -12.75
CA GLN A 125 -1.62 12.67 -13.98
C GLN A 125 -3.13 12.44 -13.78
N HIS A 126 -3.84 13.53 -13.54
CA HIS A 126 -5.24 13.50 -13.10
C HIS A 126 -6.21 12.84 -14.08
N ALA A 127 -5.99 12.95 -15.39
CA ALA A 127 -6.86 12.31 -16.39
C ALA A 127 -6.83 10.78 -16.26
N GLY A 128 -5.62 10.19 -16.24
CA GLY A 128 -5.44 8.76 -16.05
C GLY A 128 -5.89 8.28 -14.67
N ALA A 129 -5.62 9.06 -13.62
CA ALA A 129 -6.10 8.76 -12.28
C ALA A 129 -7.63 8.64 -12.22
N ALA A 130 -8.35 9.56 -12.85
CA ALA A 130 -9.81 9.54 -12.91
C ALA A 130 -10.37 8.29 -13.61
N GLU A 131 -9.74 7.86 -14.70
CA GLU A 131 -10.12 6.64 -15.44
C GLU A 131 -9.91 5.40 -14.57
N MET A 132 -8.76 5.29 -13.92
CA MET A 132 -8.41 4.16 -13.06
C MET A 132 -9.33 4.06 -11.84
N PHE A 133 -9.65 5.18 -11.17
CA PHE A 133 -10.61 5.17 -10.07
C PHE A 133 -12.02 4.79 -10.52
N ALA A 134 -12.48 5.28 -11.69
CA ALA A 134 -13.77 4.89 -12.24
C ALA A 134 -13.84 3.39 -12.59
N GLU A 135 -12.74 2.83 -13.09
CA GLU A 135 -12.64 1.38 -13.33
C GLU A 135 -12.66 0.58 -12.03
N ALA A 136 -11.91 1.00 -11.01
CA ALA A 136 -11.94 0.36 -9.71
C ALA A 136 -13.34 0.40 -9.08
N ALA A 137 -14.07 1.52 -9.21
CA ALA A 137 -15.43 1.67 -8.72
C ALA A 137 -16.41 0.67 -9.35
N ARG A 138 -16.28 0.42 -10.67
CA ARG A 138 -17.08 -0.59 -11.38
C ARG A 138 -16.82 -2.02 -10.90
N ARG A 139 -15.60 -2.32 -10.46
CA ARG A 139 -15.15 -3.66 -10.05
C ARG A 139 -15.48 -4.01 -8.62
N THR A 140 -15.62 -3.04 -7.72
CA THR A 140 -15.93 -3.33 -6.32
C THR A 140 -17.40 -3.66 -6.09
N ARG A 141 -17.65 -4.61 -5.18
CA ARG A 141 -18.99 -4.91 -4.64
C ARG A 141 -19.27 -4.21 -3.31
N ASN A 142 -18.28 -3.52 -2.74
CA ASN A 142 -18.42 -2.78 -1.49
C ASN A 142 -18.90 -1.35 -1.79
N GLU A 143 -20.08 -1.00 -1.30
CA GLU A 143 -20.69 0.31 -1.57
C GLU A 143 -19.83 1.47 -1.05
N GLY A 144 -19.28 1.36 0.15
CA GLY A 144 -18.45 2.42 0.73
C GLY A 144 -17.13 2.61 -0.01
N GLU A 145 -16.53 1.51 -0.49
CA GLU A 145 -15.37 1.58 -1.37
C GLU A 145 -15.74 2.20 -2.73
N ARG A 146 -16.89 1.84 -3.30
CA ARG A 146 -17.37 2.41 -4.56
C ARG A 146 -17.54 3.92 -4.46
N SER A 147 -18.26 4.40 -3.45
CA SER A 147 -18.48 5.83 -3.25
C SER A 147 -17.16 6.60 -3.06
N LEU A 148 -16.19 6.00 -2.36
CA LEU A 148 -14.85 6.60 -2.21
C LEU A 148 -14.13 6.72 -3.55
N LEU A 149 -14.15 5.66 -4.37
CA LEU A 149 -13.48 5.62 -5.66
C LEU A 149 -14.14 6.56 -6.67
N GLU A 150 -15.47 6.61 -6.72
CA GLU A 150 -16.22 7.54 -7.56
C GLU A 150 -15.90 9.00 -7.23
N ARG A 151 -15.88 9.34 -5.94
CA ARG A 151 -15.50 10.68 -5.48
C ARG A 151 -14.08 11.05 -5.93
N ARG A 152 -13.11 10.15 -5.75
CA ARG A 152 -11.73 10.40 -6.22
C ARG A 152 -11.67 10.57 -7.73
N ALA A 153 -12.46 9.82 -8.49
CA ALA A 153 -12.55 10.00 -9.94
C ALA A 153 -13.06 11.39 -10.31
N GLU A 154 -14.12 11.88 -9.65
CA GLU A 154 -14.67 13.22 -9.86
C GLU A 154 -13.70 14.34 -9.49
N GLU A 155 -13.03 14.22 -8.34
CA GLU A 155 -12.01 15.17 -7.88
C GLU A 155 -10.88 15.32 -8.91
N ASN A 156 -10.42 14.21 -9.48
CA ASN A 156 -9.39 14.21 -10.52
C ASN A 156 -9.88 14.80 -11.85
N ARG A 157 -11.11 14.51 -12.29
CA ARG A 157 -11.69 15.18 -13.48
C ARG A 157 -11.76 16.68 -13.29
N ALA A 158 -12.16 17.14 -12.10
CA ALA A 158 -12.23 18.57 -11.79
C ALA A 158 -10.84 19.24 -11.78
N ALA A 159 -9.78 18.52 -11.37
CA ALA A 159 -8.41 19.01 -11.40
C ALA A 159 -7.88 19.21 -12.83
N VAL A 160 -8.27 18.33 -13.78
CA VAL A 160 -7.94 18.49 -15.22
C VAL A 160 -8.54 19.79 -15.76
N SER A 161 -9.83 20.05 -15.49
CA SER A 161 -10.53 21.24 -15.98
C SER A 161 -10.01 22.58 -15.44
N LYS A 162 -9.26 22.57 -14.33
CA LYS A 162 -8.63 23.78 -13.76
C LYS A 162 -7.23 24.05 -14.29
N SER A 163 -6.62 23.07 -14.95
CA SER A 163 -5.24 23.13 -15.41
C SER A 163 -5.10 23.44 -16.91
N GLY A 164 -6.22 23.51 -17.63
CA GLY A 164 -6.31 23.93 -19.03
C GLY A 164 -6.99 25.29 -19.16
#